data_AF-A0AAV5C6A0-F1
#
_entry.id   AF-A0AAV5C6A0-F1
#
_cell.length_a   1.000
_cell.length_b   1.000
_cell.length_c   1.000
_cell.angle_alpha   90.00
_cell.angle_beta   90.00
_cell.angle_gamma   90.00
#
_symmetry.space_group_name_H-M   'P 1'
#
loop_
_entity.id
_entity.type
_entity.pdbx_description
1 polymer ?
#
loop_
_entity_poly.entity_id
_entity_poly.type
_entity_poly.pdbx_seq_one_letter_code
_entity_poly.pdbx_strand_id
1 'polypeptide(L)'
;MNPIRGIGNIAKRWRELNGANCWKGLLDPLDLDLRRNIINYGELSQAAYTGLNKERRSRYAGSCLFNRKDFLSKVDVSNPELYEITKLIYAMCTVSLLDGFMIKSLSKAAWSRQSNWMGFVAVATDEGKEVLGRRDVVVAWRGTIRMVEWMDDLDITLVPASEIIPPGSVGNPCVHGGWLSVYTSADPGSECNKESARYQVLKEIKRLQDLYKNEETSITITGHSLGAALATINAMDIISNGYNKSCPVSAFVFGSPRVGNPDFQKAFDGTADLRLLRVRNSPDVVPKWPKLGYSDLGTELMIDTRESPYLKAPGNPLTWHDMECYMHGIAGSQGTNGGFKLVVDRDIALVNKHEDALKNEYSIPSSWWVVQNKGMVKGKDGQWHLADHEDDDD
;
A
#
# COMPACT_ATOMS: atom_id res chain seq x y z
N MET A 1 10.28 14.88 -24.14
CA MET A 1 10.21 14.19 -22.83
C MET A 1 10.00 15.28 -21.78
N ASN A 2 8.88 15.26 -21.07
CA ASN A 2 8.74 16.11 -19.90
C ASN A 2 9.78 15.67 -18.86
N PRO A 3 10.44 16.58 -18.13
CA PRO A 3 11.32 16.19 -17.04
C PRO A 3 10.49 15.43 -16.01
N ILE A 4 10.89 14.19 -15.71
CA ILE A 4 10.16 13.32 -14.78
C ILE A 4 10.20 13.94 -13.39
N ARG A 5 9.03 14.16 -12.79
CA ARG A 5 8.90 15.05 -11.62
C ARG A 5 9.49 14.37 -10.39
N GLY A 6 10.47 15.02 -9.77
CA GLY A 6 10.97 14.62 -8.44
C GLY A 6 11.85 13.38 -8.40
N ILE A 7 12.43 12.92 -9.52
CA ILE A 7 13.32 11.75 -9.54
C ILE A 7 14.77 12.21 -9.54
N GLY A 8 15.30 12.49 -8.34
CA GLY A 8 16.68 12.92 -8.13
C GLY A 8 17.72 11.88 -8.55
N ASN A 9 18.70 11.57 -7.69
CA ASN A 9 19.76 10.63 -8.07
C ASN A 9 19.39 9.16 -7.82
N ILE A 10 18.11 8.80 -8.00
CA ILE A 10 17.56 7.49 -7.61
C ILE A 10 18.30 6.35 -8.32
N ALA A 11 18.49 6.42 -9.64
CA ALA A 11 19.15 5.36 -10.40
C ALA A 11 20.55 4.99 -9.88
N LYS A 12 21.36 5.94 -9.41
CA LYS A 12 22.70 5.65 -8.89
C LYS A 12 22.70 5.20 -7.44
N ARG A 13 21.66 5.55 -6.68
CA ARG A 13 21.56 5.32 -5.22
C ARG A 13 20.51 4.27 -4.86
N TRP A 14 19.85 3.63 -5.83
CA TRP A 14 18.64 2.84 -5.57
C TRP A 14 18.83 1.78 -4.50
N ARG A 15 19.97 1.07 -4.45
CA ARG A 15 20.25 0.08 -3.40
C ARG A 15 20.28 0.71 -2.00
N GLU A 16 20.90 1.89 -1.88
CA GLU A 16 20.98 2.66 -0.64
C GLU A 16 19.58 3.13 -0.22
N LEU A 17 18.83 3.72 -1.16
CA LEU A 17 17.47 4.24 -0.96
C LEU A 17 16.46 3.13 -0.66
N ASN A 18 16.73 1.90 -1.11
CA ASN A 18 15.96 0.69 -0.83
C ASN A 18 16.46 -0.06 0.41
N GLY A 19 17.39 0.52 1.17
CA GLY A 19 17.70 0.09 2.52
C GLY A 19 18.86 -0.89 2.64
N ALA A 20 19.74 -1.02 1.64
CA ALA A 20 20.90 -1.92 1.70
C ALA A 20 21.66 -1.83 3.05
N ASN A 21 21.82 -0.59 3.57
CA ASN A 21 22.43 -0.28 4.86
C ASN A 21 21.43 0.17 5.94
N CYS A 22 20.20 -0.37 5.91
CA CYS A 22 19.12 -0.06 6.86
C CYS A 22 18.87 1.45 7.01
N TRP A 23 19.00 2.19 5.91
CA TRP A 23 18.86 3.66 5.84
C TRP A 23 19.71 4.44 6.86
N LYS A 24 20.82 3.87 7.34
CA LYS A 24 21.71 4.52 8.30
C LYS A 24 22.21 5.86 7.75
N GLY A 25 21.95 6.94 8.49
CA GLY A 25 22.33 8.30 8.11
C GLY A 25 21.41 8.98 7.11
N LEU A 26 20.30 8.35 6.70
CA LEU A 26 19.36 8.92 5.74
C LEU A 26 18.02 9.38 6.33
N LEU A 27 17.73 9.05 7.59
CA LEU A 27 16.40 9.27 8.19
C LEU A 27 16.30 10.58 8.99
N ASP A 28 17.41 11.10 9.52
CA ASP A 28 17.40 12.31 10.34
C ASP A 28 18.71 13.12 10.21
N PRO A 29 18.68 14.28 9.51
CA PRO A 29 17.55 14.77 8.72
C PRO A 29 17.25 13.82 7.55
N LEU A 30 15.97 13.71 7.17
CA LEU A 30 15.54 12.83 6.09
C LEU A 30 16.12 13.27 4.73
N ASP A 31 16.95 12.42 4.14
CA ASP A 31 17.61 12.59 2.84
C ASP A 31 16.58 12.91 1.74
N LEU A 32 16.92 13.85 0.85
CA LEU A 32 15.99 14.36 -0.15
C LEU A 32 15.60 13.33 -1.21
N ASP A 33 16.53 12.48 -1.65
CA ASP A 33 16.23 11.41 -2.61
C ASP A 33 15.43 10.29 -1.92
N LEU A 34 15.76 9.96 -0.67
CA LEU A 34 14.97 9.00 0.11
C LEU A 34 13.54 9.50 0.32
N ARG A 35 13.36 10.78 0.63
CA ARG A 35 12.05 11.42 0.76
C ARG A 35 11.20 11.25 -0.50
N ARG A 36 11.79 11.52 -1.67
CA ARG A 36 11.15 11.33 -2.98
C ARG A 36 10.82 9.85 -3.23
N ASN A 37 11.76 8.95 -2.92
CA ASN A 37 11.58 7.50 -3.08
C ASN A 37 10.42 6.96 -2.23
N ILE A 38 10.36 7.37 -0.95
CA ILE A 38 9.26 7.00 -0.03
C ILE A 38 7.93 7.53 -0.56
N ILE A 39 7.87 8.78 -1.02
CA ILE A 39 6.64 9.35 -1.59
C ILE A 39 6.21 8.61 -2.85
N ASN A 40 7.13 8.25 -3.76
CA ASN A 40 6.80 7.51 -4.98
C ASN A 40 6.11 6.16 -4.66
N TYR A 41 6.64 5.39 -3.70
CA TYR A 41 6.00 4.15 -3.25
C TYR A 41 4.69 4.42 -2.48
N GLY A 42 4.64 5.50 -1.72
CA GLY A 42 3.42 5.96 -1.05
C GLY A 42 2.29 6.28 -2.04
N GLU A 43 2.60 6.90 -3.18
CA GLU A 43 1.62 7.19 -4.23
C GLU A 43 1.03 5.91 -4.82
N LEU A 44 1.82 4.84 -4.98
CA LEU A 44 1.30 3.55 -5.43
C LEU A 44 0.38 2.90 -4.40
N SER A 45 0.67 3.05 -3.10
CA SER A 45 -0.27 2.65 -2.04
C SER A 45 -1.54 3.48 -2.03
N GLN A 46 -1.44 4.80 -2.25
CA GLN A 46 -2.59 5.69 -2.36
C GLN A 46 -3.44 5.39 -3.61
N ALA A 47 -2.80 5.04 -4.72
CA ALA A 47 -3.47 4.60 -5.95
C ALA A 47 -4.41 3.42 -5.68
N ALA A 48 -4.00 2.48 -4.80
CA ALA A 48 -4.85 1.37 -4.38
C ALA A 48 -6.12 1.82 -3.63
N TYR A 49 -6.12 2.95 -2.93
CA TYR A 49 -7.34 3.52 -2.35
C TYR A 49 -8.21 4.26 -3.35
N THR A 50 -7.56 5.02 -4.24
CA THR A 50 -8.20 5.87 -5.24
C THR A 50 -8.91 5.04 -6.31
N GLY A 51 -8.34 3.90 -6.71
CA GLY A 51 -8.92 2.98 -7.69
C GLY A 51 -10.03 2.08 -7.16
N LEU A 52 -10.34 2.10 -5.87
CA LEU A 52 -11.36 1.22 -5.29
C LEU A 52 -12.77 1.79 -5.50
N ASN A 53 -13.69 0.96 -5.98
CA ASN A 53 -15.10 1.31 -6.00
C ASN A 53 -15.72 1.21 -4.59
N LYS A 54 -15.99 2.37 -3.96
CA LYS A 54 -16.59 2.49 -2.63
C LYS A 54 -18.14 2.64 -2.66
N GLU A 55 -18.76 2.72 -3.84
CA GLU A 55 -20.20 2.97 -3.96
C GLU A 55 -21.01 1.70 -3.70
N ARG A 56 -21.47 1.52 -2.46
CA ARG A 56 -22.20 0.31 -2.02
C ARG A 56 -23.46 0.03 -2.82
N ARG A 57 -24.08 1.03 -3.47
CA ARG A 57 -25.25 0.81 -4.35
C ARG A 57 -24.87 0.23 -5.70
N SER A 58 -23.62 0.36 -6.12
CA SER A 58 -23.13 -0.26 -7.34
C SER A 58 -23.12 -1.78 -7.22
N ARG A 59 -23.38 -2.46 -8.33
CA ARG A 59 -23.14 -3.90 -8.43
C ARG A 59 -21.65 -4.24 -8.37
N TYR A 60 -20.77 -3.29 -8.67
CA TYR A 60 -19.30 -3.44 -8.69
C TYR A 60 -18.63 -2.90 -7.40
N ALA A 61 -19.40 -2.60 -6.36
CA ALA A 61 -18.84 -2.15 -5.09
C ALA A 61 -17.76 -3.13 -4.58
N GLY A 62 -16.57 -2.62 -4.28
CA GLY A 62 -15.42 -3.42 -3.86
C GLY A 62 -14.48 -3.90 -4.98
N SER A 63 -14.82 -3.69 -6.26
CA SER A 63 -13.92 -3.96 -7.39
C SER A 63 -12.96 -2.78 -7.65
N CYS A 64 -12.08 -2.95 -8.64
CA CYS A 64 -11.31 -1.85 -9.21
C CYS A 64 -12.19 -1.03 -10.18
N LEU A 65 -12.10 0.30 -10.11
CA LEU A 65 -12.80 1.23 -11.00
C LEU A 65 -12.25 1.21 -12.43
N PHE A 66 -10.95 1.00 -12.58
CA PHE A 66 -10.22 1.22 -13.83
C PHE A 66 -9.49 -0.05 -14.28
N ASN A 67 -9.36 -0.24 -15.59
CA ASN A 67 -8.53 -1.29 -16.16
C ASN A 67 -7.04 -1.02 -15.93
N ARG A 68 -6.19 -2.05 -16.03
CA ARG A 68 -4.74 -1.94 -15.73
C ARG A 68 -3.97 -0.96 -16.61
N LYS A 69 -4.35 -0.81 -17.89
CA LYS A 69 -3.56 -0.13 -18.93
C LYS A 69 -3.41 1.37 -18.67
N ASP A 70 -4.45 2.01 -18.14
CA ASP A 70 -4.46 3.44 -17.84
C ASP A 70 -4.82 3.74 -16.37
N PHE A 71 -4.76 2.73 -15.50
CA PHE A 71 -5.04 2.86 -14.08
C PHE A 71 -4.21 3.96 -13.41
N LEU A 72 -2.87 3.93 -13.55
CA LEU A 72 -1.97 4.82 -12.79
C LEU A 72 -2.14 6.28 -13.22
N SER A 73 -2.45 6.53 -14.48
CA SER A 73 -2.75 7.88 -14.96
C SER A 73 -4.13 8.36 -14.50
N LYS A 74 -5.15 7.48 -14.50
CA LYS A 74 -6.51 7.82 -14.03
C LYS A 74 -6.60 8.11 -12.53
N VAL A 75 -5.68 7.60 -11.72
CA VAL A 75 -5.64 7.84 -10.27
C VAL A 75 -4.64 8.94 -9.85
N ASP A 76 -4.10 9.67 -10.83
CA ASP A 76 -3.18 10.81 -10.67
C ASP A 76 -1.88 10.46 -9.92
N VAL A 77 -1.27 9.30 -10.19
CA VAL A 77 0.11 9.05 -9.76
C VAL A 77 1.05 10.02 -10.48
N SER A 78 2.07 10.56 -9.81
CA SER A 78 2.90 11.63 -10.37
C SER A 78 3.68 11.22 -11.63
N ASN A 79 4.10 9.96 -11.70
CA ASN A 79 4.91 9.43 -12.80
C ASN A 79 4.33 8.06 -13.27
N PRO A 80 3.13 8.07 -13.89
CA PRO A 80 2.40 6.84 -14.20
C PRO A 80 3.10 5.98 -15.26
N GLU A 81 3.95 6.56 -16.10
CA GLU A 81 4.71 5.88 -17.15
C GLU A 81 5.85 4.99 -16.64
N LEU A 82 6.26 5.13 -15.38
CA LEU A 82 7.38 4.36 -14.84
C LEU A 82 7.02 2.90 -14.59
N TYR A 83 5.74 2.58 -14.45
CA TYR A 83 5.27 1.26 -14.10
C TYR A 83 4.10 0.86 -15.00
N GLU A 84 4.08 -0.41 -15.41
CA GLU A 84 2.90 -1.05 -15.98
C GLU A 84 2.28 -1.99 -14.93
N ILE A 85 0.95 -1.94 -14.77
CA ILE A 85 0.26 -2.91 -13.91
C ILE A 85 0.07 -4.20 -14.68
N THR A 86 0.59 -5.30 -14.14
CA THR A 86 0.52 -6.61 -14.79
C THR A 86 -0.52 -7.51 -14.16
N LYS A 87 -0.93 -7.27 -12.90
CA LYS A 87 -1.98 -8.06 -12.25
C LYS A 87 -2.76 -7.25 -11.22
N LEU A 88 -4.09 -7.37 -11.25
CA LEU A 88 -4.94 -6.96 -10.14
C LEU A 88 -5.06 -8.09 -9.12
N ILE A 89 -4.99 -7.76 -7.83
CA ILE A 89 -5.03 -8.72 -6.74
C ILE A 89 -6.41 -8.67 -6.10
N TYR A 90 -7.02 -9.82 -5.90
CA TYR A 90 -8.29 -9.96 -5.21
C TYR A 90 -8.13 -10.82 -3.97
N ALA A 91 -8.73 -10.38 -2.87
CA ALA A 91 -8.70 -11.09 -1.61
C ALA A 91 -10.12 -11.39 -1.14
N MET A 92 -10.25 -12.41 -0.30
CA MET A 92 -11.42 -12.61 0.54
C MET A 92 -10.98 -12.74 1.98
N CYS A 93 -11.94 -12.57 2.88
CA CYS A 93 -11.73 -12.95 4.27
C CYS A 93 -12.86 -13.89 4.70
N THR A 94 -12.47 -15.02 5.27
CA THR A 94 -13.37 -16.06 5.79
C THR A 94 -13.75 -15.81 7.25
N VAL A 95 -12.94 -15.02 7.97
CA VAL A 95 -13.28 -14.54 9.31
C VAL A 95 -14.32 -13.44 9.15
N SER A 96 -15.28 -13.37 10.07
CA SER A 96 -16.26 -12.28 10.16
C SER A 96 -15.56 -10.96 10.51
N LEU A 97 -14.77 -10.44 9.57
CA LEU A 97 -14.29 -9.08 9.62
C LEU A 97 -15.48 -8.16 9.37
N LEU A 98 -15.68 -7.22 10.28
CA LEU A 98 -16.73 -6.22 10.15
C LEU A 98 -16.66 -5.49 8.81
N ASP A 99 -17.76 -4.84 8.45
CA ASP A 99 -17.99 -4.08 7.21
C ASP A 99 -16.93 -2.98 6.89
N GLY A 100 -15.90 -2.80 7.71
CA GLY A 100 -14.78 -1.87 7.50
C GLY A 100 -13.62 -2.38 6.63
N PHE A 101 -13.45 -3.69 6.47
CA PHE A 101 -12.36 -4.29 5.66
C PHE A 101 -12.73 -4.52 4.20
N MET A 102 -13.99 -4.90 3.96
CA MET A 102 -14.50 -5.31 2.66
C MET A 102 -15.76 -4.52 2.35
N ILE A 103 -15.79 -3.87 1.19
CA ILE A 103 -16.98 -3.19 0.68
C ILE A 103 -17.96 -4.24 0.15
N LYS A 104 -19.12 -4.34 0.80
CA LYS A 104 -20.22 -5.19 0.34
C LYS A 104 -21.23 -4.39 -0.47
N SER A 105 -21.49 -4.84 -1.69
CA SER A 105 -22.56 -4.32 -2.54
C SER A 105 -23.94 -4.61 -1.96
N LEU A 106 -24.81 -3.60 -1.97
CA LEU A 106 -26.23 -3.67 -1.64
C LEU A 106 -27.07 -4.21 -2.80
N SER A 107 -26.50 -4.32 -4.01
CA SER A 107 -27.19 -4.86 -5.17
C SER A 107 -27.41 -6.37 -5.03
N LYS A 108 -28.53 -6.87 -5.57
CA LYS A 108 -28.76 -8.32 -5.72
C LYS A 108 -27.82 -8.94 -6.76
N ALA A 109 -27.44 -8.17 -7.77
CA ALA A 109 -26.56 -8.56 -8.88
C ALA A 109 -25.07 -8.21 -8.63
N ALA A 110 -24.66 -8.20 -7.35
CA ALA A 110 -23.29 -7.91 -6.95
C ALA A 110 -22.28 -8.78 -7.70
N TRP A 111 -21.18 -8.18 -8.17
CA TRP A 111 -20.10 -8.86 -8.87
C TRP A 111 -19.43 -9.93 -7.99
N SER A 112 -19.25 -9.62 -6.71
CA SER A 112 -18.83 -10.57 -5.69
C SER A 112 -19.51 -10.26 -4.35
N ARG A 113 -19.72 -11.30 -3.55
CA ARG A 113 -20.28 -11.21 -2.19
C ARG A 113 -19.22 -11.28 -1.09
N GLN A 114 -18.05 -11.81 -1.42
CA GLN A 114 -17.01 -12.17 -0.45
C GLN A 114 -15.63 -11.66 -0.84
N SER A 115 -15.48 -11.14 -2.07
CA SER A 115 -14.20 -10.69 -2.62
C SER A 115 -14.19 -9.18 -2.82
N ASN A 116 -13.03 -8.60 -2.57
CA ASN A 116 -12.71 -7.23 -2.96
C ASN A 116 -11.38 -7.23 -3.69
N TRP A 117 -11.24 -6.27 -4.59
CA TRP A 117 -9.95 -5.85 -5.06
C TRP A 117 -9.10 -5.36 -3.88
N MET A 118 -7.85 -5.81 -3.82
CA MET A 118 -6.93 -5.63 -2.68
C MET A 118 -5.59 -5.03 -3.09
N GLY A 119 -5.41 -4.64 -4.35
CA GLY A 119 -4.19 -4.01 -4.82
C GLY A 119 -3.73 -4.55 -6.17
N PHE A 120 -2.45 -4.38 -6.46
CA PHE A 120 -1.91 -4.76 -7.76
C PHE A 120 -0.43 -5.13 -7.71
N VAL A 121 0.00 -5.87 -8.73
CA VAL A 121 1.41 -6.08 -9.07
C VAL A 121 1.71 -5.24 -10.30
N ALA A 122 2.82 -4.50 -10.25
CA ALA A 122 3.33 -3.70 -11.35
C ALA A 122 4.82 -3.98 -11.57
N VAL A 123 5.33 -3.67 -12.75
CA VAL A 123 6.76 -3.74 -13.04
C VAL A 123 7.22 -2.48 -13.74
N ALA A 124 8.45 -2.06 -13.45
CA ALA A 124 9.03 -0.90 -14.09
C ALA A 124 9.05 -1.10 -15.62
N THR A 125 8.57 -0.11 -16.36
CA THR A 125 8.69 -0.05 -17.83
C THR A 125 10.15 0.11 -18.24
N ASP A 126 10.45 0.07 -19.55
CA ASP A 126 11.82 0.32 -20.01
C ASP A 126 12.27 1.75 -19.66
N GLU A 127 11.38 2.75 -19.80
CA GLU A 127 11.65 4.09 -19.29
C GLU A 127 11.81 4.10 -17.77
N GLY A 128 10.93 3.39 -17.05
CA GLY A 128 11.00 3.25 -15.60
C GLY A 128 12.32 2.68 -15.11
N LYS A 129 12.82 1.63 -15.77
CA LYS A 129 14.10 0.98 -15.44
C LYS A 129 15.27 1.96 -15.50
N GLU A 130 15.38 2.76 -16.56
CA GLU A 130 16.47 3.72 -16.72
C GLU A 130 16.45 4.78 -15.60
N VAL A 131 15.25 5.19 -15.21
CA VAL A 131 15.00 6.22 -14.20
C VAL A 131 15.23 5.71 -12.78
N LEU A 132 14.86 4.46 -12.53
CA LEU A 132 14.98 3.78 -11.24
C LEU A 132 16.33 3.08 -11.07
N GLY A 133 17.10 2.90 -12.14
CA GLY A 133 18.39 2.20 -12.17
C GLY A 133 18.30 0.67 -12.10
N ARG A 134 17.09 0.11 -12.13
CA ARG A 134 16.83 -1.35 -12.15
C ARG A 134 15.38 -1.66 -12.54
N ARG A 135 15.12 -2.90 -12.93
CA ARG A 135 13.76 -3.41 -13.16
C ARG A 135 13.08 -3.71 -11.83
N ASP A 136 12.36 -2.73 -11.29
CA ASP A 136 11.65 -2.86 -10.02
C ASP A 136 10.28 -3.52 -10.23
N VAL A 137 10.02 -4.63 -9.54
CA VAL A 137 8.69 -5.24 -9.43
C VAL A 137 8.04 -4.71 -8.17
N VAL A 138 6.88 -4.06 -8.31
CA VAL A 138 6.14 -3.49 -7.18
C VAL A 138 4.89 -4.30 -6.86
N VAL A 139 4.67 -4.57 -5.58
CA VAL A 139 3.37 -5.04 -5.08
C VAL A 139 2.77 -3.98 -4.18
N ALA A 140 1.64 -3.40 -4.59
CA ALA A 140 0.93 -2.39 -3.81
C ALA A 140 -0.32 -3.01 -3.18
N TRP A 141 -0.35 -3.08 -1.86
CA TRP A 141 -1.48 -3.60 -1.09
C TRP A 141 -2.39 -2.46 -0.60
N ARG A 142 -3.69 -2.62 -0.83
CA ARG A 142 -4.72 -1.71 -0.33
C ARG A 142 -4.95 -1.91 1.17
N GLY A 143 -5.14 -0.81 1.91
CA GLY A 143 -5.60 -0.87 3.29
C GLY A 143 -7.12 -0.84 3.48
N THR A 144 -7.57 -0.56 4.70
CA THR A 144 -8.99 -0.46 5.08
C THR A 144 -9.56 0.92 4.76
N ILE A 145 -10.88 0.99 4.58
CA ILE A 145 -11.58 2.24 4.21
C ILE A 145 -12.25 2.89 5.42
N ARG A 146 -12.64 2.11 6.44
CA ARG A 146 -13.23 2.60 7.69
C ARG A 146 -12.32 2.27 8.86
N MET A 147 -11.35 3.14 9.11
CA MET A 147 -10.10 2.75 9.77
C MET A 147 -10.08 2.75 11.30
N VAL A 148 -11.07 3.29 12.01
CA VAL A 148 -11.02 3.35 13.48
C VAL A 148 -12.00 2.36 14.11
N GLU A 149 -13.17 2.18 13.49
CA GLU A 149 -14.20 1.26 13.97
C GLU A 149 -13.73 -0.20 13.99
N TRP A 150 -12.71 -0.57 13.21
CA TRP A 150 -12.25 -1.98 13.18
C TRP A 150 -11.41 -2.39 14.38
N MET A 151 -10.74 -1.47 15.06
CA MET A 151 -9.75 -1.81 16.10
C MET A 151 -10.38 -2.38 17.38
N ASP A 152 -11.61 -1.99 17.68
CA ASP A 152 -12.32 -2.41 18.89
C ASP A 152 -12.90 -3.84 18.77
N ASP A 153 -13.07 -4.32 17.54
CA ASP A 153 -13.81 -5.55 17.23
C ASP A 153 -12.95 -6.66 16.57
N LEU A 154 -11.65 -6.40 16.34
CA LEU A 154 -10.76 -7.40 15.76
C LEU A 154 -10.29 -8.44 16.77
N ASP A 155 -10.39 -9.70 16.38
CA ASP A 155 -9.70 -10.80 17.04
C ASP A 155 -8.18 -10.69 16.81
N ILE A 156 -7.45 -10.33 17.87
CA ILE A 156 -6.00 -10.18 17.89
C ILE A 156 -5.24 -11.51 18.01
N THR A 157 -5.92 -12.64 17.81
CA THR A 157 -5.33 -13.98 17.92
C THR A 157 -4.12 -14.13 17.00
N LEU A 158 -3.00 -14.53 17.61
CA LEU A 158 -1.80 -14.95 16.91
C LEU A 158 -1.99 -16.38 16.41
N VAL A 159 -1.77 -16.60 15.12
CA VAL A 159 -1.80 -17.92 14.48
C VAL A 159 -0.42 -18.27 13.93
N PRO A 160 -0.04 -19.56 13.87
CA PRO A 160 1.24 -19.97 13.31
C PRO A 160 1.43 -19.46 11.88
N ALA A 161 2.58 -18.87 11.60
CA ALA A 161 2.93 -18.36 10.27
C ALA A 161 3.54 -19.46 9.37
N SER A 162 3.20 -20.73 9.59
CA SER A 162 3.81 -21.90 8.93
C SER A 162 3.60 -21.93 7.41
N GLU A 163 2.59 -21.24 6.92
CA GLU A 163 2.38 -21.04 5.49
C GLU A 163 3.40 -20.07 4.88
N ILE A 164 3.86 -19.10 5.66
CA ILE A 164 4.72 -17.97 5.23
C ILE A 164 6.18 -18.31 5.45
N ILE A 165 6.50 -18.84 6.63
CA ILE A 165 7.84 -19.16 7.08
C ILE A 165 7.94 -20.69 7.15
N PRO A 166 8.80 -21.32 6.31
CA PRO A 166 8.96 -22.76 6.31
C PRO A 166 9.32 -23.34 7.69
N PRO A 167 8.89 -24.59 7.98
CA PRO A 167 9.28 -25.31 9.20
C PRO A 167 10.81 -25.41 9.33
N GLY A 168 11.32 -25.25 10.55
CA GLY A 168 12.78 -25.30 10.85
C GLY A 168 13.41 -23.94 11.15
N SER A 169 12.64 -22.85 11.03
CA SER A 169 13.02 -21.53 11.53
C SER A 169 13.10 -21.52 13.05
N VAL A 170 13.98 -20.70 13.63
CA VAL A 170 14.15 -20.60 15.09
C VAL A 170 12.87 -20.05 15.74
N GLY A 171 12.32 -20.76 16.72
CA GLY A 171 11.16 -20.32 17.51
C GLY A 171 9.81 -20.73 16.92
N ASN A 172 8.74 -20.05 17.34
CA ASN A 172 7.38 -20.25 16.81
C ASN A 172 6.83 -18.93 16.24
N PRO A 173 7.23 -18.55 15.00
CA PRO A 173 6.73 -17.35 14.35
C PRO A 173 5.22 -17.40 14.18
N CYS A 174 4.52 -16.43 14.77
CA CYS A 174 3.09 -16.26 14.63
C CYS A 174 2.77 -14.87 14.10
N VAL A 175 1.72 -14.76 13.30
CA VAL A 175 1.17 -13.51 12.78
C VAL A 175 -0.29 -13.37 13.20
N HIS A 176 -0.84 -12.16 13.10
CA HIS A 176 -2.26 -11.93 13.37
C HIS A 176 -3.16 -12.74 12.42
N GLY A 177 -4.14 -13.46 12.97
CA GLY A 177 -5.03 -14.35 12.23
C GLY A 177 -5.83 -13.65 11.14
N GLY A 178 -6.36 -12.45 11.42
CA GLY A 178 -7.06 -11.63 10.43
C GLY A 178 -6.20 -11.24 9.22
N TRP A 179 -4.93 -10.85 9.44
CA TRP A 179 -4.02 -10.48 8.34
C TRP A 179 -3.70 -11.69 7.48
N LEU A 180 -3.39 -12.82 8.13
CA LEU A 180 -3.12 -14.07 7.43
C LEU A 180 -4.35 -14.55 6.65
N SER A 181 -5.55 -14.46 7.23
CA SER A 181 -6.79 -14.85 6.57
C SER A 181 -7.03 -14.07 5.28
N VAL A 182 -6.85 -12.74 5.29
CA VAL A 182 -6.97 -11.92 4.07
C VAL A 182 -5.94 -12.34 3.02
N TYR A 183 -4.74 -12.71 3.45
CA TYR A 183 -3.65 -13.10 2.56
C TYR A 183 -3.83 -14.51 1.96
N THR A 184 -4.28 -15.49 2.74
CA THR A 184 -4.25 -16.92 2.34
C THR A 184 -5.61 -17.53 2.01
N SER A 185 -6.73 -16.89 2.36
CA SER A 185 -8.06 -17.44 2.07
C SER A 185 -8.35 -17.51 0.57
N ALA A 186 -8.95 -18.61 0.14
CA ALA A 186 -9.44 -18.83 -1.21
C ALA A 186 -10.82 -19.51 -1.16
N ASP A 187 -11.61 -19.34 -2.21
CA ASP A 187 -12.86 -20.04 -2.43
C ASP A 187 -12.89 -20.60 -3.86
N PRO A 188 -12.73 -21.93 -4.02
CA PRO A 188 -12.78 -22.57 -5.33
C PRO A 188 -14.08 -22.32 -6.11
N GLY A 189 -15.18 -21.98 -5.42
CA GLY A 189 -16.47 -21.65 -6.03
C GLY A 189 -16.61 -20.18 -6.47
N SER A 190 -15.66 -19.31 -6.10
CA SER A 190 -15.65 -17.90 -6.50
C SER A 190 -15.06 -17.72 -7.89
N GLU A 191 -15.64 -16.86 -8.73
CA GLU A 191 -15.04 -16.52 -10.03
C GLU A 191 -13.72 -15.75 -9.89
N CYS A 192 -13.60 -14.92 -8.84
CA CYS A 192 -12.48 -14.00 -8.66
C CYS A 192 -11.41 -14.50 -7.67
N ASN A 193 -11.77 -15.39 -6.73
CA ASN A 193 -10.88 -15.86 -5.67
C ASN A 193 -10.70 -17.38 -5.67
N LYS A 194 -10.67 -18.01 -6.85
CA LYS A 194 -10.29 -19.43 -7.01
C LYS A 194 -8.93 -19.70 -6.37
N GLU A 195 -8.04 -18.72 -6.48
CA GLU A 195 -6.70 -18.69 -5.88
C GLU A 195 -6.66 -17.58 -4.82
N SER A 196 -5.92 -17.79 -3.73
CA SER A 196 -5.74 -16.78 -2.68
C SER A 196 -4.95 -15.58 -3.17
N ALA A 197 -5.07 -14.44 -2.48
CA ALA A 197 -4.30 -13.23 -2.78
C ALA A 197 -2.79 -13.52 -2.77
N ARG A 198 -2.33 -14.33 -1.80
CA ARG A 198 -0.98 -14.90 -1.75
C ARG A 198 -0.59 -15.54 -3.06
N TYR A 199 -1.36 -16.52 -3.53
CA TYR A 199 -0.99 -17.29 -4.72
C TYR A 199 -0.99 -16.42 -5.99
N GLN A 200 -1.97 -15.51 -6.14
CA GLN A 200 -2.02 -14.56 -7.25
C GLN A 200 -0.71 -13.73 -7.33
N VAL A 201 -0.25 -13.18 -6.20
CA VAL A 201 0.97 -12.37 -6.14
C VAL A 201 2.22 -13.21 -6.38
N LEU A 202 2.38 -14.36 -5.70
CA LEU A 202 3.56 -15.20 -5.85
C LEU A 202 3.71 -15.75 -7.28
N LYS A 203 2.60 -16.12 -7.93
CA LYS A 203 2.57 -16.56 -9.32
C LYS A 203 3.05 -15.45 -10.25
N GLU A 204 2.59 -14.23 -10.04
CA GLU A 204 2.96 -13.09 -10.88
C GLU A 204 4.41 -12.64 -10.66
N ILE A 205 4.87 -12.58 -9.41
CA ILE A 205 6.28 -12.33 -9.09
C ILE A 205 7.17 -13.37 -9.77
N LYS A 206 6.81 -14.65 -9.68
CA LYS A 206 7.59 -15.71 -10.34
C LYS A 206 7.68 -15.48 -11.84
N ARG A 207 6.55 -15.15 -12.50
CA ARG A 207 6.49 -14.85 -13.94
C ARG A 207 7.41 -13.68 -14.30
N LEU A 208 7.37 -12.59 -13.55
CA LEU A 208 8.19 -11.40 -13.79
C LEU A 208 9.68 -11.68 -13.55
N GLN A 209 10.02 -12.41 -12.48
CA GLN A 209 11.38 -12.84 -12.20
C GLN A 209 11.92 -13.86 -13.22
N ASP A 210 11.06 -14.63 -13.90
CA ASP A 210 11.44 -15.47 -15.04
C ASP A 210 11.68 -14.63 -16.30
N LEU A 211 10.80 -13.66 -16.56
CA LEU A 211 10.84 -12.79 -17.72
C LEU A 211 12.09 -11.89 -17.74
N TYR A 212 12.42 -11.28 -16.60
CA TYR A 212 13.53 -10.33 -16.45
C TYR A 212 14.79 -10.93 -15.81
N LYS A 213 14.96 -12.25 -15.88
CA LYS A 213 16.07 -12.98 -15.23
C LYS A 213 17.49 -12.55 -15.64
N ASN A 214 17.63 -11.84 -16.75
CA ASN A 214 18.91 -11.34 -17.28
C ASN A 214 19.13 -9.85 -17.01
N GLU A 215 18.23 -9.21 -16.25
CA GLU A 215 18.33 -7.81 -15.84
C GLU A 215 18.65 -7.69 -14.34
N GLU A 216 19.13 -6.53 -13.92
CA GLU A 216 19.16 -6.18 -12.49
C GLU A 216 17.73 -5.92 -12.03
N THR A 217 17.22 -6.74 -11.10
CA THR A 217 15.86 -6.65 -10.58
C THR A 217 15.83 -6.30 -9.09
N SER A 218 14.70 -5.78 -8.63
CA SER A 218 14.33 -5.71 -7.21
C SER A 218 12.85 -5.98 -7.04
N ILE A 219 12.44 -6.38 -5.84
CA ILE A 219 11.02 -6.42 -5.48
C ILE A 219 10.77 -5.39 -4.39
N THR A 220 9.83 -4.49 -4.63
CA THR A 220 9.38 -3.51 -3.66
C THR A 220 7.93 -3.74 -3.29
N ILE A 221 7.62 -3.86 -2.01
CA ILE A 221 6.25 -4.00 -1.52
C ILE A 221 5.86 -2.72 -0.80
N THR A 222 4.64 -2.24 -1.03
CA THR A 222 4.15 -1.03 -0.37
C THR A 222 2.72 -1.20 0.09
N GLY A 223 2.37 -0.53 1.19
CA GLY A 223 1.03 -0.60 1.73
C GLY A 223 0.83 0.34 2.91
N HIS A 224 -0.43 0.67 3.17
CA HIS A 224 -0.82 1.52 4.28
C HIS A 224 -1.87 0.82 5.16
N SER A 225 -1.80 1.01 6.47
CA SER A 225 -2.72 0.39 7.44
C SER A 225 -2.81 -1.14 7.28
N LEU A 226 -3.97 -1.75 7.03
CA LEU A 226 -4.06 -3.18 6.67
C LEU A 226 -3.10 -3.56 5.53
N GLY A 227 -2.98 -2.71 4.51
CA GLY A 227 -2.08 -2.95 3.38
C GLY A 227 -0.62 -3.02 3.81
N ALA A 228 -0.23 -2.29 4.86
CA ALA A 228 1.11 -2.37 5.44
C ALA A 228 1.37 -3.71 6.15
N ALA A 229 0.35 -4.26 6.83
CA ALA A 229 0.43 -5.57 7.43
C ALA A 229 0.57 -6.67 6.36
N LEU A 230 -0.26 -6.61 5.31
CA LEU A 230 -0.18 -7.52 4.16
C LEU A 230 1.16 -7.40 3.44
N ALA A 231 1.66 -6.17 3.25
CA ALA A 231 2.96 -5.92 2.66
C ALA A 231 4.10 -6.59 3.44
N THR A 232 4.06 -6.51 4.78
CA THR A 232 5.04 -7.15 5.66
C THR A 232 5.00 -8.68 5.57
N ILE A 233 3.79 -9.26 5.60
CA ILE A 233 3.61 -10.73 5.44
C ILE A 233 4.10 -11.18 4.07
N ASN A 234 3.71 -10.47 3.00
CA ASN A 234 4.09 -10.78 1.63
C ASN A 234 5.61 -10.70 1.41
N ALA A 235 6.28 -9.68 1.96
CA ALA A 235 7.72 -9.56 1.88
C ALA A 235 8.46 -10.74 2.56
N MET A 236 7.98 -11.16 3.74
CA MET A 236 8.50 -12.34 4.43
C MET A 236 8.27 -13.62 3.63
N ASP A 237 7.08 -13.81 3.07
CA ASP A 237 6.72 -14.97 2.24
C ASP A 237 7.62 -15.10 1.01
N ILE A 238 7.83 -13.98 0.30
CA ILE A 238 8.65 -13.91 -0.91
C ILE A 238 10.08 -14.37 -0.62
N ILE A 239 10.70 -13.85 0.44
CA ILE A 239 12.08 -14.23 0.77
C ILE A 239 12.15 -15.64 1.33
N SER A 240 11.27 -15.97 2.28
CA SER A 240 11.32 -17.25 3.00
C SER A 240 11.08 -18.45 2.08
N ASN A 241 10.37 -18.25 0.97
CA ASN A 241 10.10 -19.27 -0.04
C ASN A 241 10.90 -19.07 -1.34
N GLY A 242 11.88 -18.14 -1.36
CA GLY A 242 12.83 -17.98 -2.48
C GLY A 242 12.24 -17.42 -3.77
N TYR A 243 11.07 -16.76 -3.72
CA TYR A 243 10.45 -16.15 -4.89
C TYR A 243 11.22 -14.94 -5.42
N ASN A 244 12.10 -14.35 -4.61
CA ASN A 244 12.96 -13.25 -5.01
C ASN A 244 14.13 -13.68 -5.92
N LYS A 245 14.44 -14.97 -6.05
CA LYS A 245 15.59 -15.47 -6.85
C LYS A 245 16.91 -14.70 -6.58
N SER A 246 17.15 -14.33 -5.33
CA SER A 246 18.31 -13.56 -4.85
C SER A 246 18.29 -12.05 -5.15
N CYS A 247 17.24 -11.48 -5.74
CA CYS A 247 17.11 -10.02 -5.82
C CYS A 247 16.71 -9.43 -4.45
N PRO A 248 17.10 -8.18 -4.15
CA PRO A 248 16.73 -7.55 -2.88
C PRO A 248 15.22 -7.30 -2.80
N VAL A 249 14.68 -7.49 -1.60
CA VAL A 249 13.28 -7.21 -1.28
C VAL A 249 13.20 -6.07 -0.28
N SER A 250 12.47 -5.02 -0.63
CA SER A 250 12.24 -3.87 0.24
C SER A 250 10.75 -3.65 0.44
N ALA A 251 10.35 -3.30 1.65
CA ALA A 251 8.98 -2.91 1.95
C ALA A 251 8.95 -1.48 2.52
N PHE A 252 8.14 -0.61 1.90
CA PHE A 252 7.87 0.75 2.39
C PHE A 252 6.43 0.79 2.86
N VAL A 253 6.23 0.91 4.16
CA VAL A 253 4.89 0.78 4.73
C VAL A 253 4.55 1.97 5.61
N PHE A 254 3.29 2.36 5.59
CA PHE A 254 2.79 3.59 6.20
C PHE A 254 1.70 3.26 7.21
N GLY A 255 1.76 3.84 8.40
CA GLY A 255 0.75 3.58 9.42
C GLY A 255 0.60 2.08 9.76
N SER A 256 1.68 1.32 9.66
CA SER A 256 1.62 -0.15 9.82
C SER A 256 1.20 -0.52 11.24
N PRO A 257 0.11 -1.29 11.43
CA PRO A 257 -0.09 -1.99 12.69
C PRO A 257 1.02 -3.04 12.86
N ARG A 258 1.14 -3.60 14.06
CA ARG A 258 2.02 -4.73 14.32
C ARG A 258 1.47 -6.00 13.70
N VAL A 259 2.39 -6.85 13.24
CA VAL A 259 2.05 -7.95 12.32
C VAL A 259 2.18 -9.31 12.98
N GLY A 260 3.23 -9.51 13.77
CA GLY A 260 3.52 -10.80 14.38
C GLY A 260 4.23 -10.70 15.72
N ASN A 261 4.50 -11.86 16.29
CA ASN A 261 5.13 -12.00 17.60
C ASN A 261 6.66 -11.78 17.56
N PRO A 262 7.35 -11.79 18.71
CA PRO A 262 8.80 -11.66 18.74
C PRO A 262 9.58 -12.71 17.95
N ASP A 263 9.04 -13.92 17.76
CA ASP A 263 9.71 -14.94 16.94
C ASP A 263 9.56 -14.65 15.43
N PHE A 264 8.46 -14.04 15.01
CA PHE A 264 8.31 -13.49 13.67
C PHE A 264 9.28 -12.33 13.42
N GLN A 265 9.51 -11.47 14.42
CA GLN A 265 10.55 -10.44 14.36
C GLN A 265 11.96 -11.06 14.22
N LYS A 266 12.31 -12.08 15.01
CA LYS A 266 13.60 -12.77 14.88
C LYS A 266 13.78 -13.41 13.50
N ALA A 267 12.73 -14.00 12.94
CA ALA A 267 12.77 -14.55 11.59
C ALA A 267 13.04 -13.46 10.54
N PHE A 268 12.41 -12.29 10.69
CA PHE A 268 12.69 -11.12 9.85
C PHE A 268 14.15 -10.63 10.01
N ASP A 269 14.63 -10.45 11.24
CA ASP A 269 15.99 -9.96 11.51
C ASP A 269 17.08 -10.91 11.00
N GLY A 270 16.78 -12.21 10.90
CA GLY A 270 17.67 -13.22 10.32
C GLY A 270 17.76 -13.20 8.79
N THR A 271 17.01 -12.33 8.12
CA THR A 271 16.89 -12.31 6.66
C THR A 271 17.75 -11.21 6.02
N ALA A 272 18.85 -11.60 5.37
CA ALA A 272 19.85 -10.64 4.87
C ALA A 272 19.36 -9.75 3.70
N ASP A 273 18.51 -10.27 2.81
CA ASP A 273 18.05 -9.57 1.59
C ASP A 273 16.71 -8.85 1.74
N LEU A 274 16.18 -8.78 2.97
CA LEU A 274 14.91 -8.14 3.28
C LEU A 274 15.11 -6.84 4.06
N ARG A 275 14.46 -5.77 3.61
CA ARG A 275 14.42 -4.49 4.31
C ARG A 275 12.98 -4.00 4.45
N LEU A 276 12.65 -3.40 5.58
CA LEU A 276 11.33 -2.84 5.87
C LEU A 276 11.52 -1.46 6.50
N LEU A 277 11.02 -0.42 5.83
CA LEU A 277 10.92 0.93 6.38
C LEU A 277 9.46 1.21 6.75
N ARG A 278 9.22 1.41 8.04
CA ARG A 278 7.91 1.78 8.57
C ARG A 278 7.86 3.26 8.82
N VAL A 279 7.06 3.98 8.04
CA VAL A 279 6.74 5.37 8.31
C VAL A 279 5.62 5.41 9.33
N ARG A 280 5.84 6.17 10.41
CA ARG A 280 4.88 6.34 11.50
C ARG A 280 4.63 7.82 11.75
N ASN A 281 3.37 8.18 11.80
CA ASN A 281 2.95 9.51 12.24
C ASN A 281 2.76 9.52 13.77
N SER A 282 3.41 10.45 14.46
CA SER A 282 3.43 10.55 15.92
C SER A 282 2.04 10.51 16.59
N PRO A 283 1.02 11.27 16.14
CA PRO A 283 -0.32 11.23 16.72
C PRO A 283 -1.15 10.00 16.31
N ASP A 284 -0.71 9.22 15.32
CA ASP A 284 -1.41 8.01 14.88
C ASP A 284 -1.27 6.88 15.91
N VAL A 285 -2.41 6.25 16.21
CA VAL A 285 -2.52 5.17 17.19
C VAL A 285 -2.48 3.78 16.57
N VAL A 286 -2.75 3.65 15.27
CA VAL A 286 -2.79 2.35 14.58
C VAL A 286 -1.45 1.62 14.67
N PRO A 287 -0.28 2.28 14.50
CA PRO A 287 1.00 1.59 14.63
C PRO A 287 1.33 1.03 16.01
N LYS A 288 0.57 1.42 17.04
CA LYS A 288 0.73 0.91 18.41
C LYS A 288 -0.07 -0.38 18.66
N TRP A 289 -0.84 -0.84 17.67
CA TRP A 289 -1.79 -1.95 17.80
C TRP A 289 -1.38 -3.16 16.93
N PRO A 290 -1.58 -4.41 17.39
CA PRO A 290 -1.97 -4.80 18.75
C PRO A 290 -0.82 -4.64 19.74
N LYS A 291 -1.13 -4.44 21.03
CA LYS A 291 -0.09 -4.20 22.05
C LYS A 291 0.56 -5.48 22.59
N LEU A 292 -0.25 -6.44 23.01
CA LEU A 292 0.21 -7.59 23.79
C LEU A 292 0.61 -8.75 22.89
N GLY A 293 1.85 -9.24 23.03
CA GLY A 293 2.36 -10.39 22.28
C GLY A 293 2.88 -10.09 20.87
N TYR A 294 2.86 -8.83 20.45
CA TYR A 294 3.29 -8.38 19.13
C TYR A 294 4.56 -7.52 19.19
N SER A 295 5.38 -7.62 18.14
CA SER A 295 6.62 -6.87 17.96
C SER A 295 6.56 -5.93 16.75
N ASP A 296 7.39 -4.89 16.85
CA ASP A 296 7.68 -3.93 15.80
C ASP A 296 8.85 -4.46 14.94
N LEU A 297 8.73 -4.43 13.60
CA LEU A 297 9.74 -4.97 12.67
C LEU A 297 10.45 -3.88 11.86
N GLY A 298 11.68 -4.15 11.42
CA GLY A 298 12.40 -3.25 10.50
C GLY A 298 12.78 -1.89 11.10
N THR A 299 13.07 -0.94 10.22
CA THR A 299 13.51 0.42 10.56
C THR A 299 12.31 1.36 10.64
N GLU A 300 12.29 2.27 11.62
CA GLU A 300 11.21 3.26 11.79
C GLU A 300 11.66 4.65 11.28
N LEU A 301 10.81 5.30 10.51
CA LEU A 301 10.86 6.73 10.21
C LEU A 301 9.68 7.41 10.90
N MET A 302 9.95 8.20 11.93
CA MET A 302 8.92 8.98 12.61
C MET A 302 8.72 10.33 11.91
N ILE A 303 7.47 10.68 11.64
CA ILE A 303 7.03 12.02 11.22
C ILE A 303 6.03 12.56 12.24
N ASP A 304 5.82 13.88 12.27
CA ASP A 304 4.77 14.48 13.08
C ASP A 304 3.97 15.50 12.26
N THR A 305 2.81 15.08 11.78
CA THR A 305 1.96 15.96 10.96
C THR A 305 1.39 17.14 11.75
N ARG A 306 1.44 17.12 13.09
CA ARG A 306 1.00 18.26 13.92
C ARG A 306 1.91 19.48 13.79
N GLU A 307 3.15 19.29 13.33
CA GLU A 307 4.08 20.39 13.07
C GLU A 307 3.73 21.17 11.79
N SER A 308 2.89 20.60 10.92
CA SER A 308 2.47 21.23 9.67
C SER A 308 1.62 22.47 9.93
N PRO A 309 1.98 23.66 9.40
CA PRO A 309 1.14 24.84 9.47
C PRO A 309 -0.08 24.75 8.53
N TYR A 310 -0.14 23.75 7.65
CA TYR A 310 -1.21 23.58 6.67
C TYR A 310 -2.42 22.80 7.21
N LEU A 311 -2.19 21.90 8.18
CA LEU A 311 -3.22 20.98 8.67
C LEU A 311 -4.02 21.58 9.82
N LYS A 312 -5.26 21.13 9.99
CA LYS A 312 -6.12 21.52 11.11
C LYS A 312 -5.49 21.10 12.44
N ALA A 313 -5.62 21.97 13.44
CA ALA A 313 -5.19 21.72 14.81
C ALA A 313 -6.33 22.10 15.78
N PRO A 314 -6.82 21.18 16.63
CA PRO A 314 -6.46 19.76 16.67
C PRO A 314 -6.90 18.99 15.41
N GLY A 315 -6.14 17.98 15.03
CA GLY A 315 -6.58 16.96 14.06
C GLY A 315 -7.45 15.89 14.74
N ASN A 316 -7.70 14.79 14.03
CA ASN A 316 -8.47 13.65 14.53
C ASN A 316 -7.87 12.30 14.05
N PRO A 317 -8.29 11.15 14.60
CA PRO A 317 -7.75 9.83 14.23
C PRO A 317 -7.78 9.50 12.74
N LEU A 318 -8.80 9.96 11.98
CA LEU A 318 -8.86 9.75 10.53
C LEU A 318 -7.74 10.53 9.84
N THR A 319 -7.62 11.83 10.14
CA THR A 319 -6.57 12.69 9.53
C THR A 319 -5.15 12.32 9.96
N TRP A 320 -4.95 11.78 11.18
CA TRP A 320 -3.64 11.32 11.62
C TRP A 320 -3.21 10.03 10.94
N HIS A 321 -4.18 9.22 10.54
CA HIS A 321 -3.99 7.94 9.88
C HIS A 321 -4.28 7.98 8.37
N ASP A 322 -4.44 9.17 7.79
CA ASP A 322 -4.69 9.32 6.35
C ASP A 322 -3.39 9.25 5.54
N MET A 323 -3.42 8.52 4.44
CA MET A 323 -2.23 8.23 3.63
C MET A 323 -1.67 9.49 2.95
N GLU A 324 -2.52 10.41 2.53
CA GLU A 324 -2.09 11.69 1.95
C GLU A 324 -1.49 12.60 3.04
N CYS A 325 -2.04 12.59 4.25
CA CYS A 325 -1.45 13.25 5.41
C CYS A 325 -0.07 12.68 5.78
N TYR A 326 0.12 11.36 5.68
CA TYR A 326 1.42 10.71 5.84
C TYR A 326 2.43 11.22 4.80
N MET A 327 2.06 11.24 3.51
CA MET A 327 2.93 11.73 2.44
C MET A 327 3.21 13.23 2.57
N HIS A 328 2.26 14.03 3.05
CA HIS A 328 2.48 15.45 3.40
C HIS A 328 3.48 15.61 4.54
N GLY A 329 3.35 14.80 5.58
CA GLY A 329 4.33 14.73 6.67
C GLY A 329 5.73 14.37 6.18
N ILE A 330 5.85 13.37 5.30
CA ILE A 330 7.10 13.01 4.63
C ILE A 330 7.59 14.13 3.74
N ALA A 331 6.73 14.90 3.08
CA ALA A 331 7.15 15.99 2.21
C ALA A 331 7.76 17.18 2.97
N GLY A 332 7.37 17.38 4.24
CA GLY A 332 7.75 18.58 4.98
C GLY A 332 8.40 18.42 6.36
N SER A 333 8.41 17.23 6.96
CA SER A 333 9.05 16.98 8.26
C SER A 333 10.55 17.29 8.22
N GLN A 334 11.06 17.97 9.24
CA GLN A 334 12.48 18.32 9.38
C GLN A 334 13.23 17.44 10.40
N GLY A 335 12.59 16.41 10.94
CA GLY A 335 13.20 15.49 11.90
C GLY A 335 13.55 16.19 13.21
N THR A 336 14.71 15.88 13.78
CA THR A 336 15.16 16.47 15.06
C THR A 336 15.48 17.96 14.98
N ASN A 337 15.61 18.52 13.77
CA ASN A 337 15.74 19.98 13.59
C ASN A 337 14.45 20.72 13.99
N GLY A 338 13.32 20.03 14.03
CA GLY A 338 12.01 20.58 14.39
C GLY A 338 11.38 21.49 13.33
N GLY A 339 10.06 21.61 13.42
CA GLY A 339 9.27 22.43 12.53
C GLY A 339 9.00 21.76 11.18
N PHE A 340 8.32 22.50 10.30
CA PHE A 340 7.79 21.94 9.05
C PHE A 340 8.06 22.87 7.87
N LYS A 341 8.63 22.29 6.81
CA LYS A 341 8.86 22.98 5.54
C LYS A 341 8.81 21.98 4.41
N LEU A 342 7.90 22.16 3.47
CA LEU A 342 7.87 21.36 2.24
C LEU A 342 9.20 21.53 1.50
N VAL A 343 9.95 20.43 1.35
CA VAL A 343 11.24 20.39 0.63
C VAL A 343 11.15 19.58 -0.67
N VAL A 344 9.98 19.02 -0.94
CA VAL A 344 9.59 18.43 -2.21
C VAL A 344 8.29 19.10 -2.67
N ASP A 345 8.15 19.24 -3.97
CA ASP A 345 6.98 19.84 -4.60
C ASP A 345 5.81 18.86 -4.58
N ARG A 346 5.03 18.91 -3.50
CA ARG A 346 3.80 18.13 -3.30
C ARG A 346 2.65 19.07 -2.98
N ASP A 347 1.58 18.98 -3.74
CA ASP A 347 0.41 19.84 -3.57
C ASP A 347 -0.31 19.53 -2.25
N ILE A 348 -0.56 20.58 -1.45
CA ILE A 348 -1.26 20.44 -0.18
C ILE A 348 -2.71 19.99 -0.37
N ALA A 349 -3.35 20.25 -1.52
CA ALA A 349 -4.73 19.86 -1.79
C ALA A 349 -4.96 18.35 -1.70
N LEU A 350 -3.90 17.56 -1.89
CA LEU A 350 -3.94 16.10 -1.81
C LEU A 350 -4.36 15.59 -0.43
N VAL A 351 -4.05 16.29 0.67
CA VAL A 351 -4.45 15.82 2.02
C VAL A 351 -5.96 15.88 2.26
N ASN A 352 -6.72 16.58 1.40
CA ASN A 352 -8.18 16.56 1.40
C ASN A 352 -8.77 15.57 0.39
N LYS A 353 -7.97 14.70 -0.25
CA LYS A 353 -8.44 13.73 -1.25
C LYS A 353 -9.56 12.85 -0.71
N HIS A 354 -9.41 12.39 0.53
CA HIS A 354 -10.41 11.55 1.20
C HIS A 354 -10.92 12.11 2.52
N GLU A 355 -10.23 13.10 3.09
CA GLU A 355 -10.53 13.65 4.41
C GLU A 355 -10.72 15.18 4.39
N ASP A 356 -11.02 15.75 5.56
CA ASP A 356 -11.08 17.20 5.82
C ASP A 356 -9.91 17.65 6.71
N ALA A 357 -8.69 17.52 6.19
CA ALA A 357 -7.45 17.67 6.97
C ALA A 357 -6.80 19.06 6.88
N LEU A 358 -6.99 19.81 5.78
CA LEU A 358 -6.44 21.16 5.60
C LEU A 358 -7.22 22.22 6.36
N LYS A 359 -6.54 23.25 6.86
CA LYS A 359 -7.22 24.44 7.41
C LYS A 359 -8.16 25.08 6.39
N ASN A 360 -9.29 25.59 6.87
CA ASN A 360 -10.33 26.19 6.04
C ASN A 360 -9.83 27.39 5.21
N GLU A 361 -8.77 28.08 5.66
CA GLU A 361 -8.17 29.23 4.95
C GLU A 361 -7.66 28.89 3.54
N TYR A 362 -7.28 27.62 3.29
CA TYR A 362 -6.82 27.18 1.98
C TYR A 362 -7.97 26.95 0.99
N SER A 363 -9.23 26.99 1.44
CA SER A 363 -10.43 26.89 0.59
C SER A 363 -10.46 25.66 -0.34
N ILE A 364 -9.84 24.55 0.07
CA ILE A 364 -9.85 23.27 -0.65
C ILE A 364 -11.00 22.41 -0.12
N PRO A 365 -11.94 21.95 -0.97
CA PRO A 365 -13.03 21.07 -0.55
C PRO A 365 -12.51 19.78 0.10
N SER A 366 -13.16 19.34 1.18
CA SER A 366 -12.89 18.05 1.83
C SER A 366 -13.37 16.86 1.00
N SER A 367 -12.69 15.72 1.11
CA SER A 367 -13.06 14.46 0.44
C SER A 367 -13.37 14.65 -1.05
N TRP A 368 -12.57 15.47 -1.74
CA TRP A 368 -12.91 15.96 -3.08
C TRP A 368 -12.81 14.88 -4.16
N TRP A 369 -12.06 13.79 -3.93
CA TRP A 369 -11.93 12.73 -4.92
C TRP A 369 -13.24 11.97 -5.09
N VAL A 370 -13.82 12.07 -6.28
CA VAL A 370 -14.97 11.32 -6.72
C VAL A 370 -14.89 11.15 -8.23
N VAL A 371 -15.24 9.96 -8.74
CA VAL A 371 -15.43 9.78 -10.18
C VAL A 371 -16.54 10.74 -10.65
N GLN A 372 -16.37 11.37 -11.80
CA GLN A 372 -17.36 12.30 -12.35
C GLN A 372 -18.76 11.67 -12.32
N ASN A 373 -19.74 12.40 -11.76
CA ASN A 373 -21.12 11.94 -11.57
C ASN A 373 -21.25 10.59 -10.84
N LYS A 374 -20.27 10.21 -10.01
CA LYS A 374 -20.17 8.88 -9.37
C LYS A 374 -20.18 7.70 -10.37
N GLY A 375 -19.64 7.91 -11.56
CA GLY A 375 -19.61 6.90 -12.63
C GLY A 375 -20.89 6.82 -13.47
N MET A 376 -21.89 7.67 -13.24
CA MET A 376 -23.05 7.75 -14.13
C MET A 376 -22.63 8.43 -15.45
N VAL A 377 -22.98 7.80 -16.57
CA VAL A 377 -22.68 8.30 -17.92
C VAL A 377 -23.95 8.31 -18.78
N LYS A 378 -24.03 9.28 -19.71
CA LYS A 378 -25.16 9.40 -20.64
C LYS A 378 -24.84 8.66 -21.95
N GLY A 379 -25.63 7.65 -22.26
CA GLY A 379 -25.55 6.88 -23.51
C GLY A 379 -25.98 7.69 -24.73
N LYS A 380 -25.68 7.15 -25.92
CA LYS A 380 -26.08 7.75 -27.21
C LYS A 380 -27.61 7.81 -27.39
N ASP A 381 -28.33 6.93 -26.72
CA ASP A 381 -29.79 6.90 -26.62
C ASP A 381 -30.37 7.97 -25.67
N GLY A 382 -29.50 8.74 -25.01
CA GLY A 382 -29.86 9.77 -24.06
C GLY A 382 -30.16 9.25 -22.64
N GLN A 383 -30.11 7.94 -22.41
CA GLN A 383 -30.34 7.34 -21.09
C GLN A 383 -29.06 7.36 -20.25
N TRP A 384 -29.22 7.36 -18.93
CA TRP A 384 -28.10 7.29 -17.99
C TRP A 384 -27.89 5.87 -17.50
N HIS A 385 -26.66 5.39 -17.51
CA HIS A 385 -26.25 4.12 -16.95
C HIS A 385 -25.01 4.28 -16.08
N LEU A 386 -24.79 3.33 -15.18
CA LEU A 386 -23.63 3.30 -14.30
C LEU A 386 -22.47 2.60 -15.02
N ALA A 387 -21.38 3.32 -15.23
CA ALA A 387 -20.12 2.85 -15.82
C ALA A 387 -18.98 3.11 -14.81
N ASP A 388 -19.03 2.39 -13.69
CA ASP A 388 -18.11 2.51 -12.57
C ASP A 388 -17.23 1.25 -12.40
N HIS A 389 -17.03 0.55 -13.51
CA HIS A 389 -16.10 -0.57 -13.64
C HIS A 389 -15.71 -0.69 -15.12
N GLU A 390 -14.42 -0.91 -15.35
CA GLU A 390 -13.88 -1.24 -16.65
C GLU A 390 -13.42 -2.69 -16.62
N ASP A 391 -13.87 -3.47 -17.61
CA ASP A 391 -13.42 -4.85 -17.74
C ASP A 391 -11.91 -4.87 -18.01
N ASP A 392 -11.24 -5.84 -17.40
CA ASP A 392 -9.81 -6.08 -17.56
C ASP A 392 -9.65 -7.39 -18.33
N ASP A 393 -9.09 -7.32 -19.53
CA ASP A 393 -8.81 -8.51 -20.34
C ASP A 393 -7.65 -9.28 -19.68
N ASP A 394 -7.99 -10.31 -18.90
CA ASP A 394 -7.02 -11.14 -18.16
C ASP A 394 -6.41 -12.26 -19.02
#